data_AF-A0A135VZH7-F1
#
_entry.id   AF-A0A135VZH7-F1
#
_cell.length_a   1.000
_cell.length_b   1.000
_cell.length_c   1.000
_cell.angle_alpha   90.00
_cell.angle_beta   90.00
_cell.angle_gamma   90.00
#
_symmetry.space_group_name_H-M   'P 1'
#
loop_
_entity.id
_entity.type
_entity.pdbx_description
1 polymer ?
#
loop_
_entity_poly.entity_id
_entity_poly.type
_entity_poly.pdbx_seq_one_letter_code
_entity_poly.pdbx_strand_id
1 'polypeptide(L)'
;MSDESRSSGDDERQNHPLPLLVIFRPIETFRKLRRRPILVSLTYLLVAGLITSILGGLLAVFVGVSYLNPSNCGGSAQIFAHWLVFVWLNLEEWWSQLIMFALSNQVGYLILALLSATTLAWITSLASDSSFRELVAPTMSAICYGMTPGVLFGWIPNPVFLFGLMALVYQAVAFWIILELTKRRAAALMLVWLVLFGLLQDLAVFIFSFLVSV
;
A
#
# COMPACT_ATOMS: atom_id res chain seq x y z
N MET A 1 -7.85 -22.03 51.04
CA MET A 1 -7.70 -20.63 50.59
C MET A 1 -7.66 -20.67 49.09
N SER A 2 -8.79 -20.30 48.52
CA SER A 2 -9.19 -20.42 47.12
C SER A 2 -8.51 -19.34 46.28
N ASP A 3 -7.74 -19.78 45.29
CA ASP A 3 -7.18 -18.93 44.23
C ASP A 3 -8.09 -19.06 43.00
N GLU A 4 -9.29 -18.50 43.13
CA GLU A 4 -10.22 -18.26 42.03
C GLU A 4 -10.15 -16.78 41.65
N SER A 5 -10.28 -16.50 40.34
CA SER A 5 -10.35 -15.17 39.71
C SER A 5 -9.03 -14.51 39.28
N ARG A 6 -8.29 -15.16 38.38
CA ARG A 6 -7.53 -14.41 37.36
C ARG A 6 -8.10 -14.62 35.97
N SER A 7 -9.03 -13.72 35.68
CA SER A 7 -9.10 -12.99 34.41
C SER A 7 -9.42 -13.82 33.15
N SER A 8 -10.63 -14.37 33.11
CA SER A 8 -11.33 -14.80 31.90
C SER A 8 -11.93 -13.62 31.09
N GLY A 9 -11.32 -12.42 31.16
CA GLY A 9 -11.92 -11.17 30.66
C GLY A 9 -11.28 -10.55 29.41
N ASP A 10 -10.21 -11.12 28.85
CA ASP A 10 -9.50 -10.53 27.71
C ASP A 10 -9.61 -11.33 26.39
N ASP A 11 -10.21 -12.52 26.40
CA ASP A 11 -10.36 -13.36 25.19
C ASP A 11 -11.58 -13.00 24.31
N GLU A 12 -12.48 -12.13 24.79
CA GLU A 12 -13.61 -11.61 24.00
C GLU A 12 -13.28 -10.32 23.22
N ARG A 13 -12.04 -9.83 23.28
CA ARG A 13 -11.62 -8.66 22.48
C ARG A 13 -11.34 -9.03 21.03
N GLN A 14 -12.45 -9.17 20.31
CA GLN A 14 -12.65 -8.58 18.99
C GLN A 14 -11.96 -9.30 17.82
N ASN A 15 -12.70 -10.24 17.23
CA ASN A 15 -12.58 -10.71 15.84
C ASN A 15 -12.89 -9.58 14.81
N HIS A 16 -12.43 -8.35 15.04
CA HIS A 16 -12.55 -7.31 14.02
C HIS A 16 -11.50 -7.58 12.94
N PRO A 17 -11.89 -7.56 11.65
CA PRO A 17 -10.95 -7.79 10.56
C PRO A 17 -9.85 -6.72 10.61
N LEU A 18 -8.61 -7.17 10.49
CA LEU A 18 -7.41 -6.32 10.64
C LEU A 18 -7.46 -4.99 9.86
N PRO A 19 -7.99 -4.92 8.62
CA PRO A 19 -8.12 -3.65 7.91
C PRO A 19 -8.97 -2.61 8.64
N LEU A 20 -10.09 -3.01 9.27
CA LEU A 20 -10.94 -2.08 10.02
C LEU A 20 -10.22 -1.59 11.30
N LEU A 21 -9.46 -2.46 11.96
CA LEU A 21 -8.65 -2.07 13.11
C LEU A 21 -7.58 -1.04 12.74
N VAL A 22 -6.94 -1.19 11.58
CA VAL A 22 -6.01 -0.16 11.08
C VAL A 22 -6.75 1.16 10.87
N ILE A 23 -7.93 1.16 10.23
CA ILE A 23 -8.71 2.39 9.99
C ILE A 23 -9.13 3.07 11.29
N PHE A 24 -9.76 2.35 12.22
CA PHE A 24 -10.38 2.96 13.41
C PHE A 24 -9.44 3.10 14.61
N ARG A 25 -8.38 2.29 14.68
CA ARG A 25 -7.42 2.25 15.80
C ARG A 25 -5.98 2.12 15.29
N PRO A 26 -5.50 3.04 14.43
CA PRO A 26 -4.22 2.91 13.75
C PRO A 26 -3.05 2.80 14.73
N ILE A 27 -3.04 3.64 15.79
CA ILE A 27 -1.93 3.70 16.73
C ILE A 27 -1.78 2.40 17.53
N GLU A 28 -2.86 1.89 18.14
CA GLU A 28 -2.78 0.61 18.88
C GLU A 28 -2.43 -0.55 17.94
N THR A 29 -2.99 -0.53 16.73
CA THR A 29 -2.79 -1.60 15.74
C THR A 29 -1.34 -1.63 15.25
N PHE A 30 -0.76 -0.49 14.88
CA PHE A 30 0.64 -0.43 14.43
C PHE A 30 1.65 -0.85 15.51
N ARG A 31 1.38 -0.55 16.80
CA ARG A 31 2.22 -1.06 17.90
C ARG A 31 2.25 -2.59 17.93
N LYS A 32 1.10 -3.23 17.72
CA LYS A 32 0.98 -4.71 17.68
C LYS A 32 1.61 -5.31 16.40
N LEU A 33 1.71 -4.54 15.33
CA LEU A 33 2.20 -5.00 14.03
C LEU A 33 3.71 -4.77 13.81
N ARG A 34 4.39 -4.09 14.75
CA ARG A 34 5.80 -3.68 14.62
C ARG A 34 6.78 -4.80 14.27
N ARG A 35 6.56 -6.01 14.76
CA ARG A 35 7.48 -7.16 14.61
C ARG A 35 6.89 -8.27 13.75
N ARG A 36 6.04 -7.94 12.79
CA ARG A 36 5.48 -8.93 11.87
C ARG A 36 6.53 -9.32 10.81
N PRO A 37 6.60 -10.60 10.43
CA PRO A 37 7.44 -11.04 9.32
C PRO A 37 7.03 -10.35 8.01
N ILE A 38 8.00 -10.10 7.13
CA ILE A 38 7.79 -9.50 5.80
C ILE A 38 6.65 -10.20 5.04
N LEU A 39 6.66 -11.53 5.02
CA LEU A 39 5.64 -12.32 4.33
C LEU A 39 4.24 -12.07 4.87
N VAL A 40 4.07 -11.89 6.19
CA VAL A 40 2.76 -11.62 6.79
C VAL A 40 2.25 -10.24 6.39
N SER A 41 3.12 -9.24 6.33
CA SER A 41 2.79 -7.89 5.88
C SER A 41 2.42 -7.86 4.39
N LEU A 42 3.18 -8.57 3.55
CA LEU A 42 2.89 -8.69 2.13
C LEU A 42 1.59 -9.44 1.87
N THR A 43 1.36 -10.57 2.54
CA THR A 43 0.08 -11.30 2.43
C THR A 43 -1.09 -10.40 2.81
N TYR A 44 -0.97 -9.61 3.87
CA TYR A 44 -2.00 -8.64 4.22
C TYR A 44 -2.27 -7.65 3.08
N LEU A 45 -1.22 -7.05 2.52
CA LEU A 45 -1.33 -6.09 1.42
C LEU A 45 -2.01 -6.73 0.20
N LEU A 46 -1.59 -7.93 -0.19
CA LEU A 46 -2.11 -8.61 -1.37
C LEU A 46 -3.57 -9.02 -1.18
N VAL A 47 -3.92 -9.58 -0.01
CA VAL A 47 -5.31 -9.97 0.32
C VAL A 47 -6.22 -8.75 0.35
N ALA A 48 -5.81 -7.67 1.02
CA ALA A 48 -6.60 -6.45 1.07
C ALA A 48 -6.67 -5.77 -0.32
N GLY A 49 -5.56 -5.78 -1.06
CA GLY A 49 -5.44 -5.23 -2.41
C GLY A 49 -6.24 -5.99 -3.44
N LEU A 50 -6.54 -7.27 -3.22
CA LEU A 50 -7.30 -8.08 -4.16
C LEU A 50 -8.71 -7.51 -4.36
N ILE A 51 -9.31 -6.98 -3.30
CA ILE A 51 -10.62 -6.32 -3.37
C ILE A 51 -10.53 -5.12 -4.33
N THR A 52 -9.55 -4.23 -4.14
CA THR A 52 -9.35 -3.07 -5.02
C THR A 52 -8.94 -3.47 -6.44
N SER A 53 -8.18 -4.55 -6.61
CA SER A 53 -7.84 -5.12 -7.92
C SER A 53 -9.09 -5.56 -8.68
N ILE A 54 -9.98 -6.31 -8.03
CA ILE A 54 -11.21 -6.84 -8.64
C ILE A 54 -12.18 -5.68 -8.91
N LEU A 55 -12.50 -4.86 -7.91
CA LEU A 55 -13.43 -3.74 -8.07
C LEU A 55 -12.91 -2.72 -9.09
N GLY A 56 -11.60 -2.47 -9.07
CA GLY A 56 -10.95 -1.61 -10.05
C GLY A 56 -11.12 -2.14 -11.47
N GLY A 57 -10.84 -3.44 -11.68
CA GLY A 57 -11.01 -4.09 -12.98
C GLY A 57 -12.47 -4.09 -13.45
N LEU A 58 -13.43 -4.36 -12.56
CA LEU A 58 -14.86 -4.28 -12.89
C LEU A 58 -15.27 -2.90 -13.40
N LEU A 59 -14.79 -1.83 -12.75
CA LEU A 59 -15.05 -0.46 -13.18
C LEU A 59 -14.36 -0.12 -14.51
N ALA A 60 -13.15 -0.61 -14.76
CA ALA A 60 -12.49 -0.39 -16.05
C ALA A 60 -13.25 -1.10 -17.18
N VAL A 61 -13.61 -2.37 -16.99
CA VAL A 61 -14.23 -3.21 -18.02
C VAL A 61 -15.69 -2.83 -18.29
N PHE A 62 -16.51 -2.68 -17.25
CA PHE A 62 -17.96 -2.51 -17.41
C PHE A 62 -18.44 -1.07 -17.36
N VAL A 63 -17.70 -0.18 -16.71
CA VAL A 63 -18.05 1.25 -16.60
C VAL A 63 -17.19 2.11 -17.53
N GLY A 64 -16.06 1.59 -18.02
CA GLY A 64 -15.14 2.33 -18.88
C GLY A 64 -14.27 3.34 -18.11
N VAL A 65 -14.06 3.12 -16.81
CA VAL A 65 -13.18 3.99 -16.01
C VAL A 65 -11.74 3.85 -16.51
N SER A 66 -11.20 4.95 -17.06
CA SER A 66 -9.78 5.01 -17.42
C SER A 66 -8.95 5.37 -16.20
N TYR A 67 -8.08 4.45 -15.78
CA TYR A 67 -7.09 4.69 -14.72
C TYR A 67 -5.79 5.31 -15.25
N LEU A 68 -5.68 5.58 -16.56
CA LEU A 68 -4.60 6.43 -17.07
C LEU A 68 -4.74 7.87 -16.60
N ASN A 69 -5.97 8.30 -16.29
CA ASN A 69 -6.22 9.56 -15.61
C ASN A 69 -5.90 9.39 -14.11
N PRO A 70 -4.90 10.11 -13.56
CA PRO A 70 -4.53 9.99 -12.16
C PRO A 70 -5.66 10.34 -11.17
N SER A 71 -6.68 11.11 -11.58
CA SER A 71 -7.83 11.42 -10.72
C SER A 71 -8.71 10.21 -10.42
N ASN A 72 -8.60 9.15 -11.22
CA ASN A 72 -9.41 7.94 -11.11
C ASN A 72 -8.68 6.80 -10.39
N CYS A 73 -7.35 6.84 -10.25
CA CYS A 73 -6.57 5.73 -9.70
C CYS A 73 -6.21 5.91 -8.23
N GLY A 74 -6.60 4.97 -7.37
CA GLY A 74 -6.13 4.83 -5.99
C GLY A 74 -4.62 4.70 -5.82
N GLY A 75 -3.87 4.39 -6.89
CA GLY A 75 -2.41 4.41 -6.90
C GLY A 75 -1.81 3.95 -8.23
N SER A 76 -0.49 4.05 -8.33
CA SER A 76 0.29 3.72 -9.53
C SER A 76 0.16 2.26 -9.98
N ALA A 77 -0.15 1.32 -9.07
CA ALA A 77 -0.39 -0.08 -9.42
C ALA A 77 -1.58 -0.23 -10.38
N GLN A 78 -2.65 0.58 -10.21
CA GLN A 78 -3.82 0.55 -11.09
C GLN A 78 -3.53 1.21 -12.44
N ILE A 79 -2.70 2.26 -12.46
CA ILE A 79 -2.21 2.86 -13.71
C ILE A 79 -1.45 1.80 -14.51
N PHE A 80 -0.52 1.09 -13.86
CA PHE A 80 0.25 0.02 -14.48
C PHE A 80 -0.66 -1.09 -15.01
N ALA A 81 -1.61 -1.56 -14.21
CA ALA A 81 -2.55 -2.60 -14.62
C ALA A 81 -3.41 -2.17 -15.83
N HIS A 82 -3.90 -0.93 -15.82
CA HIS A 82 -4.70 -0.40 -16.92
C HIS A 82 -3.88 -0.27 -18.20
N TRP A 83 -2.67 0.29 -18.10
CA TRP A 83 -1.75 0.39 -19.23
C TRP A 83 -1.43 -0.98 -19.81
N LEU A 84 -1.09 -1.96 -18.96
CA LEU A 84 -0.73 -3.30 -19.41
C LEU A 84 -1.89 -3.97 -20.16
N VAL A 85 -3.09 -3.93 -19.59
CA VAL A 85 -4.24 -4.69 -20.09
C VAL A 85 -4.90 -4.03 -21.30
N PHE A 86 -5.15 -2.74 -21.23
CA PHE A 86 -5.96 -2.02 -22.22
C PHE A 86 -5.12 -1.33 -23.30
N VAL A 87 -3.85 -1.01 -23.02
CA VAL A 87 -2.98 -0.33 -24.00
C VAL A 87 -1.98 -1.31 -24.62
N TRP A 88 -1.25 -2.06 -23.80
CA TRP A 88 -0.16 -2.90 -24.32
C TRP A 88 -0.65 -4.24 -24.87
N LEU A 89 -1.39 -5.01 -24.05
CA LEU A 89 -1.94 -6.29 -24.46
C LEU A 89 -3.20 -6.15 -25.33
N ASN A 90 -3.93 -5.03 -25.18
CA ASN A 90 -5.16 -4.72 -25.89
C ASN A 90 -6.15 -5.92 -25.93
N LEU A 91 -6.40 -6.52 -24.76
CA LEU A 91 -7.26 -7.69 -24.66
C LEU A 91 -8.71 -7.33 -25.02
N GLU A 92 -9.41 -8.20 -25.74
CA GLU A 92 -10.80 -7.95 -26.16
C GLU A 92 -11.83 -8.59 -25.22
N GLU A 93 -11.54 -9.76 -24.63
CA GLU A 93 -12.52 -10.44 -23.77
C GLU A 93 -12.55 -9.86 -22.35
N TRP A 94 -13.75 -9.55 -21.87
CA TRP A 94 -13.97 -8.94 -20.56
C TRP A 94 -13.40 -9.76 -19.38
N TRP A 95 -13.43 -11.09 -19.47
CA TRP A 95 -12.93 -11.97 -18.41
C TRP A 95 -11.39 -11.99 -18.39
N SER A 96 -10.76 -12.01 -19.58
CA SER A 96 -9.31 -11.89 -19.76
C SER A 96 -8.83 -10.55 -19.21
N GLN A 97 -9.52 -9.46 -19.57
CA GLN A 97 -9.25 -8.12 -19.05
C GLN A 97 -9.34 -8.07 -17.52
N LEU A 98 -10.40 -8.62 -16.92
CA LEU A 98 -10.61 -8.60 -15.47
C LEU A 98 -9.53 -9.37 -14.71
N ILE A 99 -9.22 -10.60 -15.15
CA ILE A 99 -8.21 -11.45 -14.52
C ILE A 99 -6.83 -10.80 -14.65
N MET A 100 -6.46 -10.37 -15.85
CA MET A 100 -5.16 -9.74 -16.10
C MET A 100 -5.03 -8.42 -15.36
N PHE A 101 -6.08 -7.61 -15.29
CA PHE A 101 -6.06 -6.37 -14.51
C PHE A 101 -5.82 -6.65 -13.04
N ALA A 102 -6.54 -7.63 -12.47
CA ALA A 102 -6.40 -7.96 -11.06
C ALA A 102 -4.98 -8.45 -10.74
N LEU A 103 -4.44 -9.36 -11.55
CA LEU A 103 -3.09 -9.90 -11.40
C LEU A 103 -2.01 -8.82 -11.57
N SER A 104 -2.10 -8.01 -12.60
CA SER A 104 -1.12 -6.93 -12.86
C SER A 104 -1.14 -5.89 -11.76
N ASN A 105 -2.31 -5.55 -11.22
CA ASN A 105 -2.40 -4.65 -10.08
C ASN A 105 -1.77 -5.25 -8.81
N GLN A 106 -1.92 -6.57 -8.58
CA GLN A 106 -1.24 -7.27 -7.47
C GLN A 106 0.29 -7.28 -7.63
N VAL A 107 0.77 -7.53 -8.85
CA VAL A 107 2.20 -7.41 -9.18
C VAL A 107 2.70 -5.98 -8.92
N GLY A 108 1.91 -4.98 -9.33
CA GLY A 108 2.17 -3.57 -9.03
C GLY A 108 2.31 -3.30 -7.53
N TYR A 109 1.37 -3.79 -6.70
CA TYR A 109 1.47 -3.66 -5.25
C TYR A 109 2.72 -4.32 -4.66
N LEU A 110 3.09 -5.51 -5.15
CA LEU A 110 4.29 -6.21 -4.70
C LEU A 110 5.56 -5.41 -5.03
N ILE A 111 5.69 -4.94 -6.28
CA ILE A 111 6.83 -4.14 -6.72
C ILE A 111 6.92 -2.85 -5.89
N LEU A 112 5.80 -2.13 -5.74
CA LEU A 112 5.77 -0.89 -4.97
C LEU A 112 6.14 -1.13 -3.51
N ALA A 113 5.60 -2.17 -2.87
CA ALA A 113 5.92 -2.48 -1.48
C ALA A 113 7.41 -2.80 -1.29
N LEU A 114 7.98 -3.62 -2.19
CA LEU A 114 9.40 -3.98 -2.15
C LEU A 114 10.30 -2.77 -2.36
N LEU A 115 10.06 -1.97 -3.42
CA LEU A 115 10.85 -0.78 -3.72
C LEU A 115 10.72 0.30 -2.64
N SER A 116 9.50 0.51 -2.13
CA SER A 116 9.26 1.47 -1.04
C SER A 116 9.98 1.01 0.22
N ALA A 117 9.90 -0.28 0.57
CA ALA A 117 10.46 -0.79 1.81
C ALA A 117 11.98 -0.75 1.81
N THR A 118 12.62 -1.13 0.71
CA THR A 118 14.07 -1.07 0.59
C THR A 118 14.54 0.38 0.55
N THR A 119 13.90 1.25 -0.23
CA THR A 119 14.31 2.65 -0.34
C THR A 119 14.15 3.38 0.99
N LEU A 120 13.01 3.21 1.67
CA LEU A 120 12.75 3.88 2.95
C LEU A 120 13.58 3.31 4.09
N ALA A 121 13.85 2.00 4.10
CA ALA A 121 14.78 1.40 5.07
C ALA A 121 16.20 1.94 4.86
N TRP A 122 16.63 2.10 3.60
CA TRP A 122 17.93 2.68 3.28
C TRP A 122 18.04 4.13 3.73
N ILE A 123 17.08 4.99 3.35
CA ILE A 123 17.05 6.40 3.79
C ILE A 123 17.03 6.50 5.31
N THR A 124 16.24 5.65 5.98
CA THR A 124 16.17 5.65 7.45
C THR A 124 17.50 5.22 8.06
N SER A 125 18.19 4.23 7.48
CA SER A 125 19.50 3.77 7.96
C SER A 125 20.61 4.81 7.81
N LEU A 126 20.49 5.73 6.84
CA LEU A 126 21.43 6.86 6.71
C LEU A 126 21.24 7.92 7.80
N ALA A 127 20.09 7.93 8.46
CA ALA A 127 19.69 8.94 9.44
C ALA A 127 19.55 8.37 10.87
N SER A 128 19.88 7.10 11.07
CA SER A 128 19.81 6.41 12.37
C SER A 128 21.03 5.51 12.60
N ASP A 129 21.21 5.07 13.85
CA ASP A 129 22.28 4.13 14.22
C ASP A 129 21.93 2.67 13.87
N SER A 130 20.73 2.42 13.30
CA SER A 130 20.24 1.08 12.99
C SER A 130 20.70 0.60 11.62
N SER A 131 21.05 -0.68 11.51
CA SER A 131 21.48 -1.24 10.23
C SER A 131 20.32 -1.36 9.23
N PHE A 132 20.61 -1.23 7.93
CA PHE A 132 19.62 -1.42 6.86
C PHE A 132 18.83 -2.73 7.03
N ARG A 133 19.54 -3.83 7.34
CA ARG A 133 18.94 -5.17 7.49
C ARG A 133 17.91 -5.24 8.61
N GLU A 134 18.16 -4.55 9.73
CA GLU A 134 17.21 -4.48 10.85
C GLU A 134 15.97 -3.66 10.51
N LEU A 135 16.10 -2.70 9.60
CA LEU A 135 15.02 -1.79 9.21
C LEU A 135 14.11 -2.34 8.10
N VAL A 136 14.54 -3.31 7.29
CA VAL A 136 13.74 -3.82 6.16
C VAL A 136 12.38 -4.36 6.59
N ALA A 137 12.36 -5.29 7.55
CA ALA A 137 11.12 -5.93 7.99
C ALA A 137 10.11 -4.94 8.64
N PRO A 138 10.50 -4.07 9.59
CA PRO A 138 9.57 -3.12 10.16
C PRO A 138 9.17 -2.02 9.16
N THR A 139 10.03 -1.64 8.22
CA THR A 139 9.67 -0.71 7.13
C THR A 139 8.62 -1.34 6.20
N MET A 140 8.80 -2.61 5.84
CA MET A 140 7.81 -3.36 5.06
C MET A 140 6.45 -3.41 5.77
N SER A 141 6.44 -3.67 7.07
CA SER A 141 5.22 -3.61 7.88
C SER A 141 4.58 -2.22 7.83
N ALA A 142 5.36 -1.16 8.04
CA ALA A 142 4.86 0.22 8.03
C ALA A 142 4.22 0.58 6.68
N ILE A 143 4.80 0.13 5.57
CA ILE A 143 4.26 0.36 4.23
C ILE A 143 2.97 -0.43 4.02
N CYS A 144 3.01 -1.75 4.21
CA CYS A 144 1.87 -2.63 3.92
C CYS A 144 0.62 -2.24 4.73
N TYR A 145 0.79 -1.94 6.02
CA TYR A 145 -0.32 -1.54 6.88
C TYR A 145 -0.64 -0.04 6.79
N GLY A 146 0.33 0.82 6.44
CA GLY A 146 0.09 2.23 6.22
C GLY A 146 -0.74 2.49 4.95
N MET A 147 -0.64 1.61 3.94
CA MET A 147 -1.41 1.71 2.69
C MET A 147 -2.88 1.30 2.82
N THR A 148 -3.33 0.79 3.97
CA THR A 148 -4.69 0.27 4.16
C THR A 148 -5.80 1.20 3.65
N PRO A 149 -5.79 2.52 3.93
CA PRO A 149 -6.72 3.47 3.30
C PRO A 149 -6.83 3.35 1.78
N GLY A 150 -5.70 3.47 1.07
CA GLY A 150 -5.66 3.40 -0.39
C GLY A 150 -6.03 2.00 -0.90
N VAL A 151 -5.64 0.97 -0.17
CA VAL A 151 -5.92 -0.42 -0.53
C VAL A 151 -7.41 -0.78 -0.37
N LEU A 152 -8.14 -0.16 0.56
CA LEU A 152 -9.58 -0.42 0.75
C LEU A 152 -10.47 0.44 -0.13
N PHE A 153 -10.07 1.69 -0.38
CA PHE A 153 -10.92 2.70 -1.00
C PHE A 153 -10.40 3.21 -2.34
N GLY A 154 -9.22 2.77 -2.78
CA GLY A 154 -8.58 3.23 -4.02
C GLY A 154 -9.27 2.79 -5.31
N TRP A 155 -10.28 1.93 -5.23
CA TRP A 155 -11.13 1.59 -6.38
C TRP A 155 -12.24 2.64 -6.62
N ILE A 156 -12.51 3.54 -5.67
CA ILE A 156 -13.58 4.54 -5.81
C ILE A 156 -13.05 5.73 -6.65
N PRO A 157 -13.61 5.99 -7.84
CA PRO A 157 -13.16 7.09 -8.69
C PRO A 157 -13.62 8.46 -8.14
N ASN A 158 -12.77 9.49 -8.24
CA ASN A 158 -13.05 10.90 -7.92
C ASN A 158 -13.08 11.39 -6.43
N PRO A 159 -12.90 10.55 -5.38
CA PRO A 159 -12.34 11.00 -4.09
C PRO A 159 -10.94 10.40 -3.83
N VAL A 160 -10.33 9.79 -4.84
CA VAL A 160 -9.00 9.16 -4.79
C VAL A 160 -7.96 9.99 -4.03
N PHE A 161 -7.91 11.30 -4.29
CA PHE A 161 -6.96 12.19 -3.64
C PHE A 161 -7.07 12.15 -2.10
N LEU A 162 -8.30 12.06 -1.58
CA LEU A 162 -8.55 11.95 -0.14
C LEU A 162 -7.97 10.66 0.43
N PHE A 163 -8.17 9.53 -0.26
CA PHE A 163 -7.69 8.23 0.20
C PHE A 163 -6.18 8.07 0.02
N GLY A 164 -5.60 8.66 -1.02
CA GLY A 164 -4.15 8.77 -1.20
C GLY A 164 -3.51 9.61 -0.10
N LEU A 165 -4.08 10.77 0.23
CA LEU A 165 -3.62 11.60 1.35
C LEU A 165 -3.77 10.87 2.68
N MET A 166 -4.90 10.17 2.90
CA MET A 166 -5.12 9.36 4.09
C MET A 166 -4.08 8.24 4.20
N ALA A 167 -3.76 7.55 3.10
CA ALA A 167 -2.71 6.54 3.07
C ALA A 167 -1.34 7.13 3.43
N LEU A 168 -1.00 8.31 2.90
CA LEU A 168 0.25 9.01 3.24
C LEU A 168 0.33 9.36 4.72
N VAL A 169 -0.77 9.84 5.31
CA VAL A 169 -0.87 10.11 6.75
C VAL A 169 -0.71 8.82 7.55
N TYR A 170 -1.38 7.75 7.14
CA TYR A 170 -1.30 6.46 7.83
C TYR A 170 0.09 5.84 7.74
N GLN A 171 0.76 5.96 6.59
CA GLN A 171 2.16 5.59 6.46
C GLN A 171 3.02 6.44 7.41
N ALA A 172 2.89 7.76 7.44
CA ALA A 172 3.63 8.61 8.37
C ALA A 172 3.44 8.17 9.84
N VAL A 173 2.20 7.85 10.24
CA VAL A 173 1.89 7.33 11.58
C VAL A 173 2.50 5.95 11.79
N ALA A 174 2.44 5.05 10.80
CA ALA A 174 3.05 3.74 10.88
C ALA A 174 4.57 3.85 11.06
N PHE A 175 5.25 4.75 10.31
CA PHE A 175 6.68 5.03 10.45
C PHE A 175 7.03 5.61 11.82
N TRP A 176 6.23 6.54 12.35
CA TRP A 176 6.39 7.04 13.71
C TRP A 176 6.33 5.89 14.74
N ILE A 177 5.34 5.01 14.65
CA ILE A 177 5.08 4.00 15.67
C ILE A 177 5.99 2.76 15.52
N ILE A 178 6.16 2.24 14.30
CA ILE A 178 6.86 0.97 14.03
C ILE A 178 8.37 1.15 14.03
N LEU A 179 8.87 2.24 13.44
CA LEU A 179 10.30 2.58 13.42
C LEU A 179 10.73 3.48 14.58
N GLU A 180 9.82 3.84 15.49
CA GLU A 180 10.09 4.75 16.62
C GLU A 180 10.71 6.10 16.22
N LEU A 181 10.44 6.55 14.99
CA LEU A 181 10.91 7.85 14.53
C LEU A 181 10.17 8.97 15.24
N THR A 182 10.81 10.13 15.46
CA THR A 182 10.04 11.30 15.90
C THR A 182 8.98 11.67 14.84
N LYS A 183 7.84 12.24 15.26
CA LYS A 183 6.76 12.68 14.34
C LYS A 183 7.29 13.53 13.18
N ARG A 184 8.26 14.42 13.47
CA ARG A 184 8.90 15.28 12.47
C ARG A 184 9.71 14.47 11.45
N ARG A 185 10.51 13.51 11.91
CA ARG A 185 11.29 12.63 11.03
C ARG A 185 10.39 11.74 10.17
N ALA A 186 9.33 11.18 10.76
CA ALA A 186 8.36 10.37 10.00
C ALA A 186 7.65 11.18 8.92
N ALA A 187 7.19 12.40 9.23
CA ALA A 187 6.59 13.29 8.24
C ALA A 187 7.60 13.69 7.15
N ALA A 188 8.82 14.08 7.52
CA ALA A 188 9.87 14.42 6.56
C ALA A 188 10.22 13.24 5.64
N LEU A 189 10.32 12.02 6.20
CA LEU A 189 10.57 10.81 5.42
C LEU A 189 9.48 10.57 4.37
N MET A 190 8.20 10.76 4.74
CA MET A 190 7.09 10.62 3.80
C MET A 190 7.07 11.72 2.74
N LEU A 191 7.46 12.95 3.06
CA LEU A 191 7.60 14.01 2.07
C LEU A 191 8.74 13.72 1.08
N VAL A 192 9.89 13.28 1.58
CA VAL A 192 11.03 12.86 0.74
C VAL A 192 10.61 11.71 -0.16
N TRP A 193 9.93 10.71 0.39
CA TRP A 193 9.41 9.60 -0.39
C TRP A 193 8.41 10.04 -1.45
N LEU A 194 7.48 10.94 -1.13
CA LEU A 194 6.51 11.47 -2.10
C LEU A 194 7.22 12.15 -3.29
N VAL A 195 8.24 12.96 -3.01
CA VAL A 195 9.05 13.61 -4.06
C VAL A 195 9.82 12.59 -4.89
N LEU A 196 10.55 11.68 -4.23
CA LEU A 196 11.32 10.64 -4.92
C LEU A 196 10.41 9.75 -5.77
N PHE A 197 9.27 9.33 -5.24
CA PHE A 197 8.30 8.51 -5.94
C PHE A 197 7.72 9.26 -7.14
N GLY A 198 7.38 10.55 -7.00
CA GLY A 198 6.94 11.39 -8.11
C GLY A 198 7.98 11.44 -9.23
N LEU A 199 9.26 11.67 -8.88
CA LEU A 199 10.36 11.66 -9.86
C LEU A 199 10.53 10.30 -10.55
N LEU A 200 10.43 9.19 -9.79
CA LEU A 200 10.52 7.84 -10.35
C LEU A 200 9.34 7.54 -11.28
N GLN A 201 8.14 7.99 -10.93
CA GLN A 201 6.96 7.84 -11.76
C GLN A 201 7.10 8.63 -13.07
N ASP A 202 7.50 9.90 -12.99
CA ASP A 202 7.71 10.74 -14.17
C ASP A 202 8.80 10.16 -15.09
N LEU A 203 9.90 9.67 -14.50
CA LEU A 203 10.96 9.00 -15.25
C LEU A 203 10.45 7.70 -15.92
N ALA A 204 9.65 6.90 -15.21
CA ALA A 204 9.06 5.70 -15.78
C ALA A 204 8.16 6.04 -16.96
N VAL A 205 7.25 7.00 -16.80
CA VAL A 205 6.38 7.48 -17.88
C VAL A 205 7.21 7.95 -19.08
N PHE A 206 8.26 8.74 -18.85
CA PHE A 206 9.16 9.21 -19.90
C PHE A 206 9.82 8.04 -20.67
N ILE A 207 10.40 7.08 -19.95
CA ILE A 207 11.04 5.91 -20.56
C ILE A 207 10.03 5.09 -21.36
N PHE A 208 8.83 4.85 -20.82
CA PHE A 208 7.80 4.09 -21.51
C PHE A 208 7.26 4.80 -22.74
N SER A 209 7.00 6.11 -22.67
CA SER A 209 6.60 6.89 -23.83
C SER A 209 7.66 6.88 -24.93
N PHE A 210 8.94 6.97 -24.56
CA PHE A 210 10.05 6.87 -25.51
C PHE A 210 10.09 5.48 -26.18
N LEU A 211 10.00 4.41 -25.40
CA LEU A 211 10.05 3.03 -25.92
C LEU A 211 8.88 2.66 -26.82
N VAL A 212 7.68 3.21 -26.58
CA VAL A 212 6.49 2.95 -27.42
C VAL A 212 6.52 3.79 -28.71
N SER A 213 7.26 4.89 -28.74
CA SER A 213 7.39 5.78 -29.91
C SER A 213 8.47 5.35 -30.92
N VAL A 214 9.28 4.35 -30.57
CA VAL A 214 10.35 3.77 -31.41
C VAL A 214 9.89 2.42 -31.93
#